data_AF-A0A924L6C8-F1
#
_entry.id   AF-A0A924L6C8-F1
#
_cell.length_a   1.000
_cell.length_b   1.000
_cell.length_c   1.000
_cell.angle_alpha   90.00
_cell.angle_beta   90.00
_cell.angle_gamma   90.00
#
_symmetry.space_group_name_H-M   'P 1'
#
loop_
_entity.id
_entity.type
_entity.pdbx_description
1 polymer ?
#
loop_
_entity_poly.entity_id
_entity_poly.type
_entity_poly.pdbx_seq_one_letter_code
_entity_poly.pdbx_strand_id
1 'polypeptide(L)'
;DTARDIAYVGGIDLCHSRRDDADHRGDPQALKLAQEYGATPPWHDIQAAISGPAVYDVETVFRERWQDPTPLNRSPINVLTDHLESLDRSPDPLPEQQPPPPAVDGGTHAVQLLRTYPDLRLGRDYDFAHGGERSVARGYRKAIANARQMIYVEDQYLWGARIGDVFTRALRENKGLHVIAVVPIHPDKEGFSRTAQLLGRRLAMREMLAAAPDRVAVYGIENHAGTPVYVHAKTCIVDDTWATIGSDNFNRRSWTHDSELSAAIIDLADDAAYARDLRLTLAAEHLDRTGTLEDCVDPHGMFAAYADSAAELDRWHANGRVDERPAGRLRRLGPPRIGPLKRALAAIPYRVVHDPDGRPRSIRGTDRF
;
A
#
# COMPACT_ATOMS: atom_id res chain seq x y z
N ASP A 1 -19.00 -14.47 23.51
CA ASP A 1 -18.91 -13.06 23.91
C ASP A 1 -18.17 -12.34 22.80
N THR A 2 -18.94 -11.74 21.89
CA THR A 2 -18.42 -11.10 20.67
C THR A 2 -17.72 -9.77 20.96
N ALA A 3 -17.91 -9.20 22.16
CA ALA A 3 -17.23 -7.98 22.57
C ALA A 3 -15.71 -8.13 22.68
N ARG A 4 -15.20 -9.36 22.67
CA ARG A 4 -13.75 -9.68 22.71
C ARG A 4 -13.18 -10.00 21.33
N ASP A 5 -14.00 -9.99 20.28
CA ASP A 5 -13.55 -10.37 18.95
C ASP A 5 -12.68 -9.26 18.36
N ILE A 6 -11.57 -9.67 17.74
CA ILE A 6 -10.60 -8.77 17.08
C ILE A 6 -10.29 -9.37 15.71
N ALA A 7 -10.28 -8.53 14.68
CA ALA A 7 -9.83 -8.89 13.34
C ALA A 7 -8.56 -8.12 12.97
N TYR A 8 -7.71 -8.72 12.13
CA TYR A 8 -6.49 -8.08 11.65
C TYR A 8 -6.53 -7.93 10.12
N VAL A 9 -6.24 -6.72 9.63
CA VAL A 9 -6.22 -6.40 8.19
C VAL A 9 -5.00 -5.53 7.90
N GLY A 10 -4.23 -5.85 6.86
CA GLY A 10 -3.05 -5.07 6.46
C GLY A 10 -2.13 -5.82 5.51
N GLY A 11 -0.88 -5.38 5.43
CA GLY A 11 0.12 -5.90 4.50
C GLY A 11 0.93 -7.10 5.01
N ILE A 12 0.81 -7.45 6.28
CA ILE A 12 1.70 -8.41 6.94
C ILE A 12 1.15 -9.83 6.83
N ASP A 13 1.76 -10.62 5.94
CA ASP A 13 1.57 -12.07 5.89
C ASP A 13 2.26 -12.79 7.06
N LEU A 14 1.66 -13.87 7.56
CA LEU A 14 2.29 -14.77 8.53
C LEU A 14 3.30 -15.70 7.84
N CYS A 15 4.44 -15.14 7.42
CA CYS A 15 5.49 -15.89 6.75
C CYS A 15 6.89 -15.29 6.97
N HIS A 16 7.91 -15.97 6.46
CA HIS A 16 9.31 -15.55 6.51
C HIS A 16 9.50 -14.12 5.96
N SER A 17 10.47 -13.38 6.51
CA SER A 17 10.87 -11.99 6.17
C SER A 17 10.02 -10.88 6.78
N ARG A 18 8.86 -11.19 7.37
CA ARG A 18 7.91 -10.14 7.81
C ARG A 18 8.16 -9.65 9.22
N ARG A 19 8.95 -10.38 10.01
CA ARG A 19 9.26 -10.01 11.38
C ARG A 19 10.41 -9.01 11.40
N ASP A 20 10.10 -7.75 11.65
CA ASP A 20 11.07 -6.67 11.88
C ASP A 20 10.56 -5.72 12.97
N ASP A 21 11.41 -4.79 13.39
CA ASP A 21 11.07 -3.70 14.31
C ASP A 21 11.53 -2.34 13.74
N ALA A 22 11.31 -1.26 14.49
CA ALA A 22 11.65 0.09 14.05
C ALA A 22 13.17 0.32 13.83
N ASP A 23 14.05 -0.56 14.31
CA ASP A 23 15.48 -0.48 13.98
C ASP A 23 15.77 -0.97 12.56
N HIS A 24 14.86 -1.70 11.92
CA HIS A 24 14.97 -2.22 10.56
C HIS A 24 16.22 -3.09 10.37
N ARG A 25 16.36 -4.13 11.19
CA ARG A 25 17.50 -5.07 11.13
C ARG A 25 17.20 -6.30 10.27
N GLY A 26 15.94 -6.49 9.90
CA GLY A 26 15.47 -7.60 9.09
C GLY A 26 15.24 -8.89 9.87
N ASP A 27 14.47 -9.78 9.26
CA ASP A 27 14.12 -11.08 9.83
C ASP A 27 15.28 -12.08 9.66
N PRO A 28 15.73 -12.77 10.72
CA PRO A 28 16.66 -13.90 10.59
C PRO A 28 16.13 -15.03 9.69
N GLN A 29 14.80 -15.19 9.61
CA GLN A 29 14.14 -16.11 8.68
C GLN A 29 13.81 -15.39 7.37
N ALA A 30 14.86 -14.98 6.64
CA ALA A 30 14.72 -14.20 5.42
C ALA A 30 14.42 -15.05 4.17
N LEU A 31 13.56 -14.52 3.31
CA LEU A 31 13.45 -14.88 1.90
C LEU A 31 14.38 -13.99 1.08
N LYS A 32 14.84 -14.52 -0.05
CA LYS A 32 15.70 -13.77 -0.96
C LYS A 32 14.93 -12.64 -1.64
N LEU A 33 15.34 -11.41 -1.40
CA LEU A 33 14.98 -10.23 -2.20
C LEU A 33 16.12 -9.87 -3.17
N ALA A 34 15.94 -8.75 -3.87
CA ALA A 34 16.99 -8.10 -4.63
C ALA A 34 18.26 -7.90 -3.79
N GLN A 35 19.43 -8.07 -4.44
CA GLN A 35 20.73 -8.04 -3.76
C GLN A 35 20.97 -6.80 -2.88
N GLU A 36 20.41 -5.65 -3.22
CA GLU A 36 20.58 -4.40 -2.46
C GLU A 36 20.07 -4.49 -1.01
N TYR A 37 19.17 -5.42 -0.71
CA TYR A 37 18.62 -5.62 0.63
C TYR A 37 19.47 -6.53 1.52
N GLY A 38 20.53 -7.14 0.98
CA GLY A 38 21.41 -8.03 1.74
C GLY A 38 20.77 -9.39 2.09
N ALA A 39 21.37 -10.07 3.08
CA ALA A 39 20.98 -11.42 3.47
C ALA A 39 19.75 -11.48 4.39
N THR A 40 19.54 -10.44 5.20
CA THR A 40 18.39 -10.26 6.09
C THR A 40 17.72 -8.93 5.73
N PRO A 41 16.90 -8.90 4.66
CA PRO A 41 16.25 -7.68 4.21
C PRO A 41 15.43 -7.01 5.32
N PRO A 42 15.67 -5.71 5.60
CA PRO A 42 14.79 -4.96 6.47
C PRO A 42 13.41 -4.79 5.86
N TRP A 43 12.36 -4.82 6.68
CA TRP A 43 10.96 -4.85 6.24
C TRP A 43 10.13 -3.81 7.00
N HIS A 44 9.53 -2.89 6.24
CA HIS A 44 8.61 -1.88 6.78
C HIS A 44 7.19 -2.13 6.31
N ASP A 45 6.25 -2.31 7.23
CA ASP A 45 4.87 -2.66 6.92
C ASP A 45 3.91 -2.29 8.06
N ILE A 46 2.61 -2.33 7.78
CA ILE A 46 1.57 -1.88 8.71
C ILE A 46 0.42 -2.90 8.73
N GLN A 47 -0.12 -3.14 9.94
CA GLN A 47 -1.30 -3.96 10.19
C GLN A 47 -2.26 -3.21 11.10
N ALA A 48 -3.56 -3.27 10.81
CA ALA A 48 -4.61 -2.76 11.68
C ALA A 48 -5.19 -3.91 12.52
N ALA A 49 -5.37 -3.67 13.82
CA ALA A 49 -6.25 -4.46 14.67
C ALA A 49 -7.61 -3.74 14.76
N ILE A 50 -8.69 -4.48 14.49
CA ILE A 50 -10.04 -3.96 14.39
C ILE A 50 -10.88 -4.59 15.49
N SER A 51 -11.57 -3.75 16.26
CA SER A 51 -12.57 -4.14 17.25
C SER A 51 -13.88 -3.41 16.98
N GLY A 52 -14.98 -3.97 17.49
CA GLY A 52 -16.32 -3.42 17.29
C GLY A 52 -16.99 -3.93 16.01
N PRO A 53 -18.05 -3.25 15.53
CA PRO A 53 -18.95 -3.80 14.51
C PRO A 53 -18.26 -4.24 13.22
N ALA A 54 -17.18 -3.57 12.82
CA ALA A 54 -16.44 -3.89 11.59
C ALA A 54 -15.78 -5.28 11.60
N VAL A 55 -15.61 -5.91 12.76
CA VAL A 55 -15.13 -7.31 12.86
C VAL A 55 -16.11 -8.27 12.16
N TYR A 56 -17.41 -7.99 12.27
CA TYR A 56 -18.43 -8.75 11.56
C TYR A 56 -18.19 -8.71 10.05
N ASP A 57 -17.92 -7.52 9.51
CA ASP A 57 -17.67 -7.36 8.08
C ASP A 57 -16.41 -8.13 7.65
N VAL A 58 -15.34 -8.16 8.47
CA VAL A 58 -14.12 -8.92 8.14
C VAL A 58 -14.41 -10.42 8.10
N GLU A 59 -15.17 -10.93 9.06
CA GLU A 59 -15.61 -12.31 9.09
C GLU A 59 -16.52 -12.62 7.87
N THR A 60 -17.40 -11.70 7.49
CA THR A 60 -18.23 -11.84 6.28
C THR A 60 -17.37 -11.97 5.03
N VAL A 61 -16.30 -11.15 4.87
CA VAL A 61 -15.35 -11.29 3.74
C VAL A 61 -14.72 -12.69 3.71
N PHE A 62 -14.30 -13.20 4.87
CA PHE A 62 -13.73 -14.55 4.98
C PHE A 62 -14.75 -15.61 4.57
N ARG A 63 -15.97 -15.54 5.11
CA ARG A 63 -17.05 -16.50 4.87
C ARG A 63 -17.46 -16.55 3.40
N GLU A 64 -17.62 -15.39 2.78
CA GLU A 64 -17.93 -15.27 1.35
C GLU A 64 -16.88 -16.00 0.51
N ARG A 65 -15.59 -15.81 0.79
CA ARG A 65 -14.52 -16.52 0.08
C ARG A 65 -14.44 -18.01 0.38
N TRP A 66 -14.72 -18.40 1.62
CA TRP A 66 -14.68 -19.79 2.06
C TRP A 66 -15.80 -20.63 1.43
N GLN A 67 -16.99 -20.03 1.29
CA GLN A 67 -18.18 -20.71 0.77
C GLN A 67 -18.33 -20.64 -0.75
N ASP A 68 -17.54 -19.79 -1.42
CA ASP A 68 -17.63 -19.62 -2.86
C ASP A 68 -17.04 -20.81 -3.63
N PRO A 69 -17.73 -21.35 -4.65
CA PRO A 69 -17.30 -22.54 -5.38
C PRO A 69 -16.17 -22.25 -6.40
N THR A 70 -15.74 -20.99 -6.56
CA THR A 70 -14.69 -20.62 -7.51
C THR A 70 -13.37 -21.29 -7.11
N PRO A 71 -12.72 -22.06 -8.02
CA PRO A 71 -11.48 -22.76 -7.69
C PRO A 71 -10.36 -21.83 -7.20
N LEU A 72 -9.68 -22.23 -6.12
CA LEU A 72 -8.51 -21.55 -5.55
C LEU A 72 -7.37 -21.37 -6.56
N ASN A 73 -7.21 -22.36 -7.46
CA ASN A 73 -6.21 -22.34 -8.51
C ASN A 73 -6.79 -22.76 -9.84
N ARG A 74 -6.45 -22.01 -10.90
CA ARG A 74 -6.95 -22.23 -12.26
C ARG A 74 -5.94 -22.85 -13.18
N SER A 75 -4.68 -22.97 -12.74
CA SER A 75 -3.64 -23.61 -13.51
C SER A 75 -3.89 -25.11 -13.51
N PRO A 76 -4.06 -25.76 -14.69
CA PRO A 76 -4.20 -27.21 -14.76
C PRO A 76 -3.03 -27.96 -14.11
N ILE A 77 -1.84 -27.36 -14.13
CA ILE A 77 -0.63 -27.89 -13.50
C ILE A 77 -0.81 -27.92 -11.98
N ASN A 78 -1.25 -26.82 -11.38
CA ASN A 78 -1.44 -26.76 -9.93
C ASN A 78 -2.59 -27.67 -9.49
N VAL A 79 -3.68 -27.75 -10.27
CA VAL A 79 -4.78 -28.68 -9.98
C VAL A 79 -4.29 -30.13 -9.96
N LEU A 80 -3.37 -30.50 -10.86
CA LEU A 80 -2.73 -31.81 -10.87
C LEU A 80 -1.80 -32.01 -9.67
N THR A 81 -0.94 -31.02 -9.38
CA THR A 81 -0.03 -31.06 -8.21
C THR A 81 -0.82 -31.23 -6.91
N ASP A 82 -1.83 -30.39 -6.68
CA ASP A 82 -2.71 -30.46 -5.51
C ASP A 82 -3.41 -31.82 -5.40
N HIS A 83 -3.63 -32.52 -6.53
CA HIS A 83 -4.28 -33.84 -6.54
C HIS A 83 -3.25 -34.93 -6.19
N LEU A 84 -2.02 -34.80 -6.66
CA LEU A 84 -0.92 -35.68 -6.30
C LEU A 84 -0.55 -35.52 -4.81
N GLU A 85 -0.65 -34.31 -4.27
CA GLU A 85 -0.38 -33.99 -2.86
C GLU A 85 -1.57 -34.24 -1.93
N SER A 86 -2.73 -34.67 -2.47
CA SER A 86 -3.96 -34.95 -1.71
C SER A 86 -4.41 -33.78 -0.82
N LEU A 87 -4.27 -32.55 -1.31
CA LEU A 87 -4.73 -31.37 -0.59
C LEU A 87 -6.26 -31.34 -0.56
N ASP A 88 -6.83 -31.07 0.62
CA ASP A 88 -8.26 -30.83 0.76
C ASP A 88 -8.64 -29.53 0.05
N ARG A 89 -9.68 -29.59 -0.77
CA ARG A 89 -10.21 -28.45 -1.55
C ARG A 89 -11.70 -28.24 -1.32
N SER A 90 -12.30 -29.03 -0.45
CA SER A 90 -13.67 -28.85 0.00
C SER A 90 -13.66 -27.99 1.26
N PRO A 91 -14.41 -26.86 1.28
CA PRO A 91 -14.55 -26.11 2.50
C PRO A 91 -15.42 -26.87 3.51
N ASP A 92 -14.92 -27.03 4.73
CA ASP A 92 -15.76 -27.48 5.86
C ASP A 92 -16.89 -26.47 6.13
N PRO A 93 -18.06 -26.91 6.63
CA PRO A 93 -19.12 -25.98 6.99
C PRO A 93 -18.66 -25.07 8.15
N LEU A 94 -18.81 -23.76 7.98
CA LEU A 94 -18.58 -22.79 9.05
C LEU A 94 -19.80 -22.74 9.99
N PRO A 95 -19.60 -22.51 11.30
CA PRO A 95 -20.71 -22.24 12.22
C PRO A 95 -21.46 -20.97 11.79
N GLU A 96 -22.68 -20.77 12.28
CA GLU A 96 -23.44 -19.53 12.02
C GLU A 96 -22.65 -18.29 12.44
N GLN A 97 -22.66 -17.26 11.61
CA GLN A 97 -22.00 -15.99 11.91
C GLN A 97 -22.68 -15.34 13.11
N GLN A 98 -21.88 -14.99 14.13
CA GLN A 98 -22.41 -14.34 15.32
C GLN A 98 -22.85 -12.90 15.01
N PRO A 99 -23.77 -12.31 15.79
CA PRO A 99 -24.16 -10.92 15.59
C PRO A 99 -22.94 -9.98 15.72
N PRO A 100 -22.96 -8.80 15.07
CA PRO A 100 -21.84 -7.87 15.13
C PRO A 100 -21.42 -7.55 16.57
N PRO A 101 -20.11 -7.49 16.86
CA PRO A 101 -19.65 -6.98 18.15
C PRO A 101 -20.20 -5.59 18.43
N PRO A 102 -20.46 -5.24 19.71
CA PRO A 102 -20.92 -3.90 20.06
C PRO A 102 -19.90 -2.84 19.67
N ALA A 103 -20.35 -1.60 19.48
CA ALA A 103 -19.47 -0.45 19.34
C ALA A 103 -18.49 -0.37 20.52
N VAL A 104 -17.24 0.04 20.23
CA VAL A 104 -16.24 0.26 21.27
C VAL A 104 -16.62 1.51 22.05
N ASP A 105 -16.69 1.41 23.38
CA ASP A 105 -16.95 2.54 24.26
C ASP A 105 -15.90 3.64 24.04
N GLY A 106 -16.36 4.84 23.70
CA GLY A 106 -15.48 5.97 23.39
C GLY A 106 -14.82 5.91 22.01
N GLY A 107 -15.25 5.01 21.10
CA GLY A 107 -14.77 4.99 19.72
C GLY A 107 -15.10 6.30 18.98
N THR A 108 -14.08 6.95 18.42
CA THR A 108 -14.18 8.25 17.73
C THR A 108 -14.09 8.17 16.21
N HIS A 109 -14.00 6.95 15.67
CA HIS A 109 -13.74 6.66 14.26
C HIS A 109 -14.69 5.59 13.72
N ALA A 110 -14.98 5.65 12.42
CA ALA A 110 -15.63 4.57 11.69
C ALA A 110 -14.60 3.77 10.89
N VAL A 111 -14.83 2.46 10.79
CA VAL A 111 -14.09 1.55 9.92
C VAL A 111 -15.02 1.05 8.82
N GLN A 112 -14.60 1.16 7.58
CA GLN A 112 -15.27 0.61 6.41
C GLN A 112 -14.30 -0.31 5.66
N LEU A 113 -14.72 -1.55 5.40
CA LEU A 113 -13.94 -2.43 4.54
C LEU A 113 -14.12 -2.07 3.07
N LEU A 114 -12.99 -2.04 2.37
CA LEU A 114 -12.88 -1.86 0.93
C LEU A 114 -12.21 -3.11 0.36
N ARG A 115 -12.71 -3.57 -0.78
CA ARG A 115 -12.29 -4.81 -1.43
C ARG A 115 -12.06 -4.62 -2.91
N THR A 116 -11.17 -5.45 -3.44
CA THR A 116 -11.07 -5.67 -4.88
C THR A 116 -11.39 -7.13 -5.16
N TYR A 117 -12.24 -7.35 -6.16
CA TYR A 117 -12.40 -8.65 -6.81
C TYR A 117 -12.44 -8.43 -8.33
N PRO A 118 -11.74 -9.25 -9.13
CA PRO A 118 -11.75 -9.13 -10.58
C PRO A 118 -13.10 -9.53 -11.19
N ASP A 119 -13.36 -9.04 -12.41
CA ASP A 119 -14.30 -9.70 -13.33
C ASP A 119 -13.61 -10.95 -13.91
N LEU A 120 -14.02 -12.12 -13.43
CA LEU A 120 -13.49 -13.44 -13.81
C LEU A 120 -14.10 -13.95 -15.12
N ARG A 121 -15.24 -13.36 -15.54
CA ARG A 121 -15.91 -13.51 -16.84
C ARG A 121 -16.50 -14.88 -17.07
N LEU A 122 -17.26 -14.99 -18.18
CA LEU A 122 -17.77 -16.25 -18.71
C LEU A 122 -18.61 -17.02 -17.67
N GLY A 123 -19.35 -16.29 -16.82
CA GLY A 123 -20.16 -16.87 -15.74
C GLY A 123 -19.34 -17.47 -14.59
N ARG A 124 -18.10 -17.01 -14.39
CA ARG A 124 -17.18 -17.51 -13.36
C ARG A 124 -16.88 -16.48 -12.27
N ASP A 125 -17.67 -15.41 -12.22
CA ASP A 125 -17.51 -14.41 -11.18
C ASP A 125 -17.91 -15.00 -9.84
N TYR A 126 -17.32 -14.47 -8.77
CA TYR A 126 -17.76 -14.76 -7.42
C TYR A 126 -19.23 -14.38 -7.26
N ASP A 127 -20.01 -15.21 -6.58
CA ASP A 127 -21.45 -14.96 -6.42
C ASP A 127 -21.70 -13.68 -5.60
N PHE A 128 -20.86 -13.44 -4.60
CA PHE A 128 -20.90 -12.23 -3.78
C PHE A 128 -20.31 -10.98 -4.46
N ALA A 129 -19.60 -11.13 -5.59
CA ALA A 129 -18.94 -10.05 -6.31
C ALA A 129 -19.07 -10.19 -7.83
N HIS A 130 -20.29 -10.41 -8.32
CA HIS A 130 -20.58 -10.51 -9.75
C HIS A 130 -20.12 -9.28 -10.53
N GLY A 131 -19.37 -9.49 -11.63
CA GLY A 131 -18.70 -8.43 -12.39
C GLY A 131 -17.50 -7.80 -11.68
N GLY A 132 -17.07 -8.37 -10.56
CA GLY A 132 -16.00 -7.89 -9.70
C GLY A 132 -16.40 -6.72 -8.78
N GLU A 133 -15.63 -6.55 -7.71
CA GLU A 133 -15.76 -5.44 -6.77
C GLU A 133 -14.54 -4.51 -6.87
N ARG A 134 -14.79 -3.20 -6.77
CA ARG A 134 -13.76 -2.15 -6.90
C ARG A 134 -13.96 -1.06 -5.84
N SER A 135 -14.39 -1.44 -4.63
CA SER A 135 -14.64 -0.50 -3.55
C SER A 135 -13.34 0.16 -3.07
N VAL A 136 -12.19 -0.54 -3.13
CA VAL A 136 -10.84 0.05 -2.96
C VAL A 136 -10.65 1.27 -3.87
N ALA A 137 -10.71 1.06 -5.19
CA ALA A 137 -10.46 2.14 -6.15
C ALA A 137 -11.47 3.29 -6.02
N ARG A 138 -12.73 2.99 -5.72
CA ARG A 138 -13.77 3.99 -5.51
C ARG A 138 -13.56 4.79 -4.21
N GLY A 139 -13.11 4.12 -3.14
CA GLY A 139 -12.76 4.73 -1.87
C GLY A 139 -11.62 5.74 -2.01
N TYR A 140 -10.49 5.30 -2.57
CA TYR A 140 -9.34 6.18 -2.85
C TYR A 140 -9.72 7.37 -3.74
N ARG A 141 -10.45 7.13 -4.83
CA ARG A 141 -10.88 8.22 -5.72
C ARG A 141 -11.74 9.25 -4.99
N LYS A 142 -12.62 8.80 -4.09
CA LYS A 142 -13.45 9.69 -3.28
C LYS A 142 -12.60 10.48 -2.28
N ALA A 143 -11.71 9.81 -1.54
CA ALA A 143 -10.87 10.46 -0.54
C ALA A 143 -9.91 11.48 -1.18
N ILE A 144 -9.14 11.07 -2.19
CA ILE A 144 -8.15 11.92 -2.87
C ILE A 144 -8.80 13.12 -3.58
N ALA A 145 -9.99 12.97 -4.17
CA ALA A 145 -10.69 14.10 -4.77
C ALA A 145 -11.12 15.17 -3.74
N ASN A 146 -11.27 14.79 -2.47
CA ASN A 146 -11.59 15.70 -1.38
C ASN A 146 -10.36 16.25 -0.67
N ALA A 147 -9.15 15.78 -0.99
CA ALA A 147 -7.91 16.24 -0.36
C ALA A 147 -7.68 17.74 -0.58
N ARG A 148 -7.16 18.42 0.43
CA ARG A 148 -6.92 19.88 0.48
C ARG A 148 -5.52 20.24 0.91
N GLN A 149 -4.99 19.57 1.93
CA GLN A 149 -3.73 19.92 2.60
C GLN A 149 -2.63 18.90 2.28
N MET A 150 -2.87 17.62 2.56
CA MET A 150 -1.85 16.58 2.38
C MET A 150 -2.44 15.22 2.02
N ILE A 151 -1.73 14.53 1.13
CA ILE A 151 -1.82 13.08 1.00
C ILE A 151 -0.46 12.49 1.38
N TYR A 152 -0.44 11.69 2.44
CA TYR A 152 0.69 10.85 2.79
C TYR A 152 0.42 9.44 2.29
N VAL A 153 1.40 8.79 1.65
CA VAL A 153 1.25 7.42 1.16
C VAL A 153 2.52 6.62 1.40
N GLU A 154 2.37 5.40 1.88
CA GLU A 154 3.43 4.40 1.83
C GLU A 154 2.94 3.24 0.98
N ASP A 155 3.69 2.92 -0.07
CA ASP A 155 3.28 1.91 -1.03
C ASP A 155 4.50 1.14 -1.59
N GLN A 156 4.36 -0.17 -1.66
CA GLN A 156 5.35 -1.09 -2.23
C GLN A 156 5.74 -0.73 -3.67
N TYR A 157 4.80 -0.19 -4.43
CA TYR A 157 4.92 -0.03 -5.86
C TYR A 157 4.79 1.46 -6.26
N LEU A 158 3.63 2.08 -6.04
CA LEU A 158 3.23 3.42 -6.49
C LEU A 158 3.31 3.55 -8.03
N TRP A 159 2.55 2.75 -8.76
CA TRP A 159 2.68 2.58 -10.21
C TRP A 159 1.38 2.84 -10.98
N GLY A 160 1.53 3.38 -12.19
CA GLY A 160 0.52 3.31 -13.24
C GLY A 160 -0.13 4.63 -13.59
N ALA A 161 -0.19 4.92 -14.88
CA ALA A 161 -0.66 6.20 -15.43
C ALA A 161 -2.06 6.59 -14.92
N ARG A 162 -3.00 5.63 -14.84
CA ARG A 162 -4.36 5.92 -14.38
C ARG A 162 -4.50 6.17 -12.88
N ILE A 163 -3.55 5.70 -12.08
CA ILE A 163 -3.52 6.02 -10.66
C ILE A 163 -2.86 7.36 -10.45
N GLY A 164 -1.78 7.63 -11.21
CA GLY A 164 -1.19 8.96 -11.33
C GLY A 164 -2.22 10.05 -11.67
N ASP A 165 -3.22 9.75 -12.49
CA ASP A 165 -4.30 10.67 -12.84
C ASP A 165 -5.13 11.13 -11.62
N VAL A 166 -5.39 10.26 -10.65
CA VAL A 166 -6.19 10.60 -9.45
C VAL A 166 -5.44 11.64 -8.60
N PHE A 167 -4.16 11.40 -8.33
CA PHE A 167 -3.30 12.37 -7.62
C PHE A 167 -3.09 13.64 -8.43
N THR A 168 -2.79 13.51 -9.72
CA THR A 168 -2.51 14.63 -10.63
C THR A 168 -3.71 15.57 -10.73
N ARG A 169 -4.92 15.01 -10.79
CA ARG A 169 -6.15 15.80 -10.77
C ARG A 169 -6.30 16.57 -9.46
N ALA A 170 -6.20 15.90 -8.31
CA ALA A 170 -6.30 16.54 -7.00
C ALA A 170 -5.25 17.65 -6.81
N LEU A 171 -4.00 17.40 -7.22
CA LEU A 171 -2.89 18.37 -7.19
C LEU A 171 -3.14 19.59 -8.10
N ARG A 172 -3.81 19.41 -9.24
CA ARG A 172 -4.16 20.50 -10.15
C ARG A 172 -5.31 21.34 -9.61
N GLU A 173 -6.33 20.69 -9.05
CA GLU A 173 -7.53 21.32 -8.50
C GLU A 173 -7.23 22.04 -7.17
N ASN A 174 -6.32 21.51 -6.34
CA ASN A 174 -5.98 22.06 -5.03
C ASN A 174 -4.52 22.55 -5.01
N LYS A 175 -4.31 23.87 -5.02
CA LYS A 175 -2.96 24.47 -5.04
C LYS A 175 -2.20 24.37 -3.71
N GLY A 176 -2.93 24.22 -2.59
CA GLY A 176 -2.35 23.97 -1.27
C GLY A 176 -1.94 22.52 -1.03
N LEU A 177 -2.45 21.57 -1.82
CA LEU A 177 -2.25 20.15 -1.58
C LEU A 177 -0.78 19.73 -1.78
N HIS A 178 -0.21 19.07 -0.78
CA HIS A 178 1.09 18.41 -0.85
C HIS A 178 0.94 16.88 -0.87
N VAL A 179 1.89 16.19 -1.49
CA VAL A 179 1.93 14.73 -1.52
C VAL A 179 3.31 14.25 -1.09
N ILE A 180 3.34 13.41 -0.06
CA ILE A 180 4.54 12.67 0.36
C ILE A 180 4.28 11.20 0.06
N ALA A 181 5.19 10.56 -0.67
CA ALA A 181 5.18 9.13 -0.91
C ALA A 181 6.45 8.48 -0.38
N VAL A 182 6.31 7.40 0.38
CA VAL A 182 7.41 6.53 0.82
C VAL A 182 7.29 5.21 0.09
N VAL A 183 8.34 4.82 -0.64
CA VAL A 183 8.37 3.62 -1.49
C VAL A 183 9.71 2.90 -1.34
N PRO A 184 9.81 1.61 -1.71
CA PRO A 184 11.10 0.92 -1.69
C PRO A 184 12.12 1.62 -2.58
N ILE A 185 13.34 1.84 -2.09
CA ILE A 185 14.43 2.40 -2.91
C ILE A 185 14.66 1.52 -4.15
N HIS A 186 14.62 0.20 -3.96
CA HIS A 186 14.78 -0.80 -5.02
C HIS A 186 13.54 -1.71 -5.16
N PRO A 187 13.14 -2.11 -6.37
CA PRO A 187 12.24 -3.25 -6.58
C PRO A 187 12.69 -4.53 -5.87
N ASP A 188 11.74 -5.36 -5.44
CA ASP A 188 11.98 -6.68 -4.84
C ASP A 188 12.59 -7.69 -5.82
N LYS A 189 12.26 -7.54 -7.10
CA LYS A 189 12.75 -8.41 -8.18
C LYS A 189 13.98 -7.85 -8.86
N GLU A 190 14.70 -8.75 -9.54
CA GLU A 190 15.81 -8.44 -10.42
C GLU A 190 15.42 -8.55 -11.90
N GLY A 191 16.37 -8.25 -12.79
CA GLY A 191 16.26 -8.49 -14.22
C GLY A 191 15.13 -7.71 -14.93
N PHE A 192 14.37 -8.42 -15.76
CA PHE A 192 13.35 -7.80 -16.60
C PHE A 192 12.12 -7.35 -15.80
N SER A 193 11.72 -8.12 -14.78
CA SER A 193 10.65 -7.74 -13.85
C SER A 193 10.95 -6.40 -13.18
N ARG A 194 12.18 -6.21 -12.69
CA ARG A 194 12.66 -4.92 -12.16
C ARG A 194 12.43 -3.77 -13.14
N THR A 195 12.73 -3.98 -14.42
CA THR A 195 12.59 -2.94 -15.44
C THR A 195 11.13 -2.55 -15.65
N ALA A 196 10.20 -3.51 -15.64
CA ALA A 196 8.77 -3.24 -15.74
C ALA A 196 8.23 -2.49 -14.51
N GLN A 197 8.64 -2.90 -13.31
CA GLN A 197 8.31 -2.21 -12.06
C GLN A 197 8.77 -0.75 -12.08
N LEU A 198 10.03 -0.50 -12.42
CA LEU A 198 10.58 0.86 -12.53
C LEU A 198 9.89 1.71 -13.60
N LEU A 199 9.40 1.09 -14.69
CA LEU A 199 8.66 1.80 -15.73
C LEU A 199 7.33 2.35 -15.18
N GLY A 200 6.59 1.53 -14.44
CA GLY A 200 5.35 1.95 -13.77
C GLY A 200 5.58 3.13 -12.83
N ARG A 201 6.60 3.03 -11.96
CA ARG A 201 7.00 4.09 -11.02
C ARG A 201 7.39 5.38 -11.75
N ARG A 202 8.20 5.25 -12.81
CA ARG A 202 8.65 6.41 -13.61
C ARG A 202 7.48 7.19 -14.19
N LEU A 203 6.45 6.50 -14.71
CA LEU A 203 5.29 7.16 -15.30
C LEU A 203 4.53 7.96 -14.25
N ALA A 204 4.17 7.32 -13.13
CA ALA A 204 3.45 7.97 -12.04
C ALA A 204 4.22 9.18 -11.47
N MET A 205 5.51 9.02 -11.13
CA MET A 205 6.32 10.10 -10.58
C MET A 205 6.44 11.28 -11.55
N ARG A 206 6.62 11.02 -12.85
CA ARG A 206 6.76 12.10 -13.84
C ARG A 206 5.48 12.90 -14.00
N GLU A 207 4.33 12.24 -14.00
CA GLU A 207 3.03 12.91 -14.13
C GLU A 207 2.73 13.79 -12.92
N MET A 208 2.93 13.27 -11.71
CA MET A 208 2.73 14.01 -10.46
C MET A 208 3.71 15.19 -10.32
N LEU A 209 5.01 14.97 -10.55
CA LEU A 209 6.02 16.04 -10.49
C LEU A 209 5.81 17.11 -11.57
N ALA A 210 5.32 16.73 -12.76
CA ALA A 210 4.98 17.71 -13.79
C ALA A 210 3.74 18.54 -13.41
N ALA A 211 2.81 17.98 -12.63
CA ALA A 211 1.61 18.67 -12.18
C ALA A 211 1.88 19.63 -11.01
N ALA A 212 2.81 19.29 -10.12
CA ALA A 212 3.13 20.05 -8.93
C ALA A 212 4.58 19.80 -8.44
N PRO A 213 5.60 20.38 -9.09
CA PRO A 213 7.01 20.05 -8.85
C PRO A 213 7.47 20.30 -7.41
N ASP A 214 6.97 21.37 -6.78
CA ASP A 214 7.38 21.79 -5.43
C ASP A 214 6.46 21.25 -4.32
N ARG A 215 5.43 20.47 -4.68
CA ARG A 215 4.44 19.93 -3.73
C ARG A 215 4.34 18.41 -3.75
N VAL A 216 5.20 17.74 -4.51
CA VAL A 216 5.27 16.29 -4.57
C VAL A 216 6.67 15.84 -4.16
N ALA A 217 6.70 14.90 -3.22
CA ALA A 217 7.90 14.37 -2.66
C ALA A 217 7.84 12.84 -2.62
N VAL A 218 8.90 12.18 -3.09
CA VAL A 218 9.01 10.72 -3.05
C VAL A 218 10.31 10.35 -2.35
N TYR A 219 10.20 9.48 -1.36
CA TYR A 219 11.31 9.03 -0.54
C TYR A 219 11.36 7.50 -0.53
N GLY A 220 12.54 6.95 -0.28
CA GLY A 220 12.67 5.62 0.30
C GLY A 220 13.38 5.74 1.63
N ILE A 221 13.45 4.64 2.38
CA ILE A 221 14.10 4.63 3.70
C ILE A 221 15.25 3.62 3.75
N GLU A 222 16.26 3.92 4.56
CA GLU A 222 17.38 3.03 4.88
C GLU A 222 17.57 2.95 6.40
N ASN A 223 18.07 1.82 6.89
CA ASN A 223 18.42 1.66 8.29
C ASN A 223 19.75 2.36 8.64
N HIS A 224 20.15 2.33 9.91
CA HIS A 224 21.37 3.00 10.37
C HIS A 224 22.67 2.41 9.82
N ALA A 225 22.65 1.17 9.31
CA ALA A 225 23.78 0.56 8.60
C ALA A 225 23.85 1.02 7.11
N GLY A 226 22.87 1.78 6.64
CA GLY A 226 22.75 2.21 5.24
C GLY A 226 22.20 1.12 4.31
N THR A 227 21.58 0.08 4.86
CA THR A 227 20.84 -0.92 4.08
C THR A 227 19.46 -0.36 3.75
N PRO A 228 19.03 -0.37 2.48
CA PRO A 228 17.66 -0.02 2.10
C PRO A 228 16.64 -0.86 2.87
N VAL A 229 15.56 -0.24 3.31
CA VAL A 229 14.42 -0.96 3.92
C VAL A 229 13.37 -1.21 2.86
N TYR A 230 12.84 -2.43 2.83
CA TYR A 230 11.77 -2.79 1.91
C TYR A 230 10.43 -2.31 2.45
N VAL A 231 9.93 -1.21 1.89
CA VAL A 231 8.60 -0.67 2.20
C VAL A 231 7.54 -1.57 1.56
N HIS A 232 6.92 -2.44 2.36
CA HIS A 232 5.80 -3.28 1.95
C HIS A 232 4.44 -2.70 2.32
N ALA A 233 4.42 -1.68 3.19
CA ALA A 233 3.21 -0.97 3.60
C ALA A 233 2.30 -0.61 2.42
N LYS A 234 0.99 -0.66 2.68
CA LYS A 234 -0.05 -0.11 1.81
C LYS A 234 -0.97 0.76 2.67
N THR A 235 -0.53 1.99 2.89
CA THR A 235 -1.27 2.97 3.67
C THR A 235 -1.37 4.30 2.94
N CYS A 236 -2.49 4.98 3.12
CA CYS A 236 -2.67 6.34 2.67
C CYS A 236 -3.42 7.13 3.72
N ILE A 237 -3.00 8.36 3.94
CA ILE A 237 -3.61 9.29 4.88
C ILE A 237 -3.94 10.57 4.11
N VAL A 238 -5.17 11.04 4.25
CA VAL A 238 -5.69 12.24 3.58
C VAL A 238 -6.16 13.22 4.64
N ASP A 239 -5.53 14.40 4.65
CA ASP A 239 -5.87 15.56 5.48
C ASP A 239 -6.14 15.22 6.97
N ASP A 240 -5.40 14.25 7.53
CA ASP A 240 -5.55 13.82 8.93
C ASP A 240 -6.97 13.41 9.33
N THR A 241 -7.82 13.05 8.37
CA THR A 241 -9.24 12.70 8.59
C THR A 241 -9.59 11.30 8.07
N TRP A 242 -8.85 10.83 7.06
CA TRP A 242 -9.08 9.53 6.43
C TRP A 242 -7.77 8.78 6.31
N ALA A 243 -7.75 7.53 6.74
CA ALA A 243 -6.60 6.63 6.62
C ALA A 243 -7.00 5.29 6.01
N THR A 244 -6.08 4.64 5.31
CA THR A 244 -6.22 3.23 4.91
C THR A 244 -5.07 2.37 5.37
N ILE A 245 -5.38 1.13 5.73
CA ILE A 245 -4.41 0.07 5.96
C ILE A 245 -4.97 -1.20 5.30
N GLY A 246 -4.19 -1.85 4.45
CA GLY A 246 -4.68 -3.02 3.73
C GLY A 246 -3.62 -3.77 2.93
N SER A 247 -4.08 -4.59 2.00
CA SER A 247 -3.24 -5.34 1.07
C SER A 247 -3.09 -4.66 -0.30
N ASP A 248 -3.92 -3.65 -0.59
CA ASP A 248 -4.01 -3.05 -1.91
C ASP A 248 -2.87 -2.08 -2.22
N ASN A 249 -2.11 -2.35 -3.28
CA ASN A 249 -1.11 -1.40 -3.75
C ASN A 249 -1.75 -0.33 -4.62
N PHE A 250 -1.13 0.84 -4.72
CA PHE A 250 -1.41 1.86 -5.72
C PHE A 250 -0.93 1.42 -7.11
N ASN A 251 -1.55 0.38 -7.65
CA ASN A 251 -1.45 -0.09 -9.02
C ASN A 251 -2.82 -0.60 -9.49
N ARG A 252 -3.01 -0.72 -10.81
CA ARG A 252 -4.28 -1.19 -11.37
C ARG A 252 -4.54 -2.66 -11.04
N ARG A 253 -3.48 -3.43 -10.79
CA ARG A 253 -3.56 -4.83 -10.40
C ARG A 253 -4.35 -4.99 -9.09
N SER A 254 -3.95 -4.31 -8.02
CA SER A 254 -4.65 -4.32 -6.73
C SER A 254 -6.00 -3.61 -6.79
N TRP A 255 -6.19 -2.62 -7.68
CA TRP A 255 -7.46 -1.89 -7.76
C TRP A 255 -8.53 -2.57 -8.62
N THR A 256 -8.17 -3.58 -9.42
CA THR A 256 -9.11 -4.17 -10.37
C THR A 256 -8.98 -5.67 -10.60
N HIS A 257 -7.87 -6.29 -10.21
CA HIS A 257 -7.48 -7.62 -10.64
C HIS A 257 -7.25 -8.60 -9.48
N ASP A 258 -6.29 -8.32 -8.60
CA ASP A 258 -6.01 -9.22 -7.49
C ASP A 258 -7.08 -9.04 -6.41
N SER A 259 -7.38 -10.10 -5.66
CA SER A 259 -8.31 -9.98 -4.53
C SER A 259 -7.62 -9.22 -3.41
N GLU A 260 -8.18 -8.09 -3.00
CA GLU A 260 -7.59 -7.23 -1.96
C GLU A 260 -8.61 -6.93 -0.86
N LEU A 261 -8.11 -6.65 0.34
CA LEU A 261 -8.89 -6.18 1.48
C LEU A 261 -8.15 -5.02 2.18
N SER A 262 -8.87 -3.94 2.42
CA SER A 262 -8.34 -2.75 3.10
C SER A 262 -9.38 -2.19 4.06
N ALA A 263 -8.92 -1.78 5.24
CA ALA A 263 -9.73 -1.02 6.18
C ALA A 263 -9.53 0.48 5.87
N ALA A 264 -10.62 1.17 5.56
CA ALA A 264 -10.67 2.63 5.53
C ALA A 264 -11.19 3.12 6.88
N ILE A 265 -10.41 3.98 7.53
CA ILE A 265 -10.69 4.57 8.84
C ILE A 265 -11.01 6.04 8.63
N ILE A 266 -12.13 6.51 9.19
CA ILE A 266 -12.58 7.89 9.09
C ILE A 266 -12.81 8.46 10.49
N ASP A 267 -12.14 9.56 10.77
CA ASP A 267 -12.30 10.38 11.96
C ASP A 267 -13.70 11.04 11.93
N LEU A 268 -14.55 10.70 12.91
CA LEU A 268 -15.96 11.17 12.95
C LEU A 268 -16.19 12.30 13.95
N ALA A 269 -15.40 12.35 15.02
CA ALA A 269 -15.49 13.36 16.06
C ALA A 269 -14.42 14.45 15.85
N ASP A 270 -14.66 15.65 16.37
CA ASP A 270 -13.70 16.76 16.24
C ASP A 270 -12.38 16.51 17.02
N ASP A 271 -12.44 15.66 18.06
CA ASP A 271 -11.28 15.23 18.86
C ASP A 271 -10.69 13.89 18.38
N ALA A 272 -11.27 13.30 17.34
CA ALA A 272 -10.75 12.12 16.69
C ALA A 272 -9.39 12.45 16.03
N ALA A 273 -8.40 11.58 16.22
CA ALA A 273 -7.04 11.84 15.75
C ALA A 273 -6.33 10.61 15.15
N TYR A 274 -7.03 9.51 14.87
CA TYR A 274 -6.41 8.27 14.38
C TYR A 274 -5.56 8.50 13.13
N ALA A 275 -6.10 9.18 12.12
CA ALA A 275 -5.38 9.44 10.89
C ALA A 275 -4.12 10.32 11.12
N ARG A 276 -4.23 11.36 11.97
CA ARG A 276 -3.10 12.20 12.36
C ARG A 276 -2.06 11.42 13.16
N ASP A 277 -2.49 10.66 14.15
CA ASP A 277 -1.62 9.93 15.07
C ASP A 277 -0.85 8.82 14.33
N LEU A 278 -1.50 8.15 13.36
CA LEU A 278 -0.84 7.23 12.45
C LEU A 278 0.23 7.95 11.63
N ARG A 279 -0.10 9.10 11.03
CA ARG A 279 0.86 9.90 10.24
C ARG A 279 2.06 10.32 11.07
N LEU A 280 1.84 10.82 12.29
CA LEU A 280 2.91 11.28 13.18
C LEU A 280 3.74 10.12 13.73
N THR A 281 3.14 8.95 13.96
CA THR A 281 3.87 7.74 14.36
C THR A 281 4.85 7.32 13.25
N LEU A 282 4.37 7.26 12.00
CA LEU A 282 5.22 6.94 10.85
C LEU A 282 6.28 8.02 10.60
N ALA A 283 5.91 9.30 10.78
CA ALA A 283 6.86 10.41 10.69
C ALA A 283 7.99 10.31 11.72
N ALA A 284 7.67 9.94 12.96
CA ALA A 284 8.66 9.80 14.04
C ALA A 284 9.70 8.75 13.70
N GLU A 285 9.26 7.61 13.18
CA GLU A 285 10.14 6.53 12.73
C GLU A 285 11.05 6.97 11.57
N HIS A 286 10.48 7.56 10.53
CA HIS A 286 11.23 7.92 9.31
C HIS A 286 12.19 9.09 9.53
N LEU A 287 11.84 10.03 10.40
CA LEU A 287 12.69 11.14 10.82
C LEU A 287 13.68 10.74 11.92
N ASP A 288 13.57 9.52 12.47
CA ASP A 288 14.35 9.02 13.61
C ASP A 288 14.29 9.96 14.83
N ARG A 289 13.08 10.39 15.17
CA ARG A 289 12.80 11.35 16.25
C ARG A 289 11.98 10.68 17.35
N THR A 290 12.36 10.94 18.60
CA THR A 290 11.57 10.59 19.78
C THR A 290 10.91 11.83 20.35
N GLY A 291 9.68 11.70 20.88
CA GLY A 291 8.93 12.81 21.47
C GLY A 291 7.95 13.50 20.50
N THR A 292 7.58 14.74 20.80
CA THR A 292 6.55 15.48 20.07
C THR A 292 7.07 16.04 18.75
N LEU A 293 6.35 15.77 17.66
CA LEU A 293 6.64 16.30 16.33
C LEU A 293 5.83 17.57 16.03
N GLU A 294 6.02 18.62 16.83
CA GLU A 294 5.25 19.88 16.69
C GLU A 294 5.38 20.48 15.29
N ASP A 295 6.56 20.41 14.70
CA ASP A 295 6.86 20.85 13.32
C ASP A 295 6.19 19.99 12.25
N CYS A 296 5.76 18.78 12.57
CA CYS A 296 5.07 17.89 11.65
C CYS A 296 3.55 17.87 11.88
N VAL A 297 3.01 18.49 12.92
CA VAL A 297 1.55 18.56 13.12
C VAL A 297 0.89 19.25 11.92
N ASP A 298 1.46 20.38 11.49
CA ASP A 298 1.09 21.01 10.23
C ASP A 298 1.61 20.19 9.03
N PRO A 299 0.77 19.88 8.03
CA PRO A 299 1.21 19.11 6.89
C PRO A 299 2.31 19.78 6.06
N HIS A 300 2.33 21.11 5.91
CA HIS A 300 3.42 21.78 5.20
C HIS A 300 4.73 21.71 5.99
N GLY A 301 4.65 21.82 7.32
CA GLY A 301 5.77 21.59 8.22
C GLY A 301 6.38 20.19 8.09
N MET A 302 5.54 19.14 8.07
CA MET A 302 6.02 17.77 7.82
C MET A 302 6.70 17.62 6.46
N PHE A 303 6.15 18.25 5.41
CA PHE A 303 6.75 18.23 4.07
C PHE A 303 8.16 18.84 4.06
N ALA A 304 8.36 19.95 4.78
CA ALA A 304 9.68 20.56 4.97
C ALA A 304 10.62 19.67 5.79
N ALA A 305 10.16 19.14 6.93
CA ALA A 305 10.98 18.27 7.80
C ALA A 305 11.49 17.03 7.06
N TYR A 306 10.66 16.39 6.23
CA TYR A 306 11.05 15.26 5.38
C TYR A 306 12.10 15.67 4.34
N ALA A 307 11.95 16.85 3.73
CA ALA A 307 12.91 17.35 2.75
C ALA A 307 14.28 17.64 3.39
N ASP A 308 14.30 18.27 4.56
CA ASP A 308 15.52 18.61 5.28
C ASP A 308 16.26 17.37 5.77
N SER A 309 15.56 16.42 6.41
CA SER A 309 16.14 15.14 6.84
C SER A 309 16.74 14.35 5.68
N ALA A 310 16.01 14.25 4.55
CA ALA A 310 16.52 13.56 3.38
C ALA A 310 17.74 14.26 2.76
N ALA A 311 17.73 15.60 2.71
CA ALA A 311 18.85 16.38 2.17
C ALA A 311 20.12 16.24 3.02
N GLU A 312 19.99 16.18 4.35
CA GLU A 312 21.10 15.91 5.24
C GLU A 312 21.70 14.52 5.01
N LEU A 313 20.86 13.49 5.00
CA LEU A 313 21.33 12.13 4.77
C LEU A 313 21.93 11.96 3.36
N ASP A 314 21.31 12.52 2.32
CA ASP A 314 21.85 12.50 0.95
C ASP A 314 23.20 13.22 0.84
N ARG A 315 23.41 14.36 1.54
CA ARG A 315 24.71 15.03 1.60
C ARG A 315 25.78 14.17 2.26
N TRP A 316 25.43 13.48 3.34
CA TRP A 316 26.34 12.56 4.02
C TRP A 316 26.71 11.35 3.15
N HIS A 317 25.78 10.80 2.35
CA HIS A 317 26.18 9.79 1.34
C HIS A 317 27.07 10.38 0.24
N ALA A 318 26.78 11.59 -0.23
CA ALA A 318 27.55 12.24 -1.29
C ALA A 318 28.97 12.62 -0.87
N ASN A 319 29.21 12.88 0.43
CA ASN A 319 30.54 13.16 0.96
C ASN A 319 31.38 11.90 1.25
N GLY A 320 30.84 10.71 0.98
CA GLY A 320 31.54 9.44 1.22
C GLY A 320 31.38 8.90 2.65
N ARG A 321 30.39 9.35 3.42
CA ARG A 321 30.08 8.86 4.77
C ARG A 321 31.21 9.08 5.78
N VAL A 322 31.89 10.23 5.67
CA VAL A 322 33.12 10.52 6.44
C VAL A 322 32.82 11.02 7.85
N ASP A 323 31.75 11.80 8.02
CA ASP A 323 31.36 12.39 9.30
C ASP A 323 30.33 11.52 10.04
N GLU A 324 29.87 11.98 11.22
CA GLU A 324 28.74 11.36 11.92
C GLU A 324 27.50 11.31 11.02
N ARG A 325 26.81 10.16 11.02
CA ARG A 325 25.59 9.99 10.22
C ARG A 325 24.50 10.90 10.78
N PRO A 326 23.87 11.76 9.95
CA PRO A 326 22.75 12.58 10.41
C PRO A 326 21.57 11.69 10.81
N ALA A 327 20.67 12.22 11.64
CA ALA A 327 19.44 11.53 12.03
C ALA A 327 18.50 11.32 10.83
N GLY A 328 17.61 10.35 10.95
CA GLY A 328 16.58 10.05 9.96
C GLY A 328 16.97 8.96 8.97
N ARG A 329 15.96 8.48 8.24
CA ARG A 329 16.06 7.30 7.37
C ARG A 329 15.80 7.63 5.90
N LEU A 330 15.29 8.83 5.63
CA LEU A 330 14.75 9.24 4.33
C LEU A 330 15.84 9.50 3.28
N ARG A 331 15.62 8.96 2.08
CA ARG A 331 16.44 9.18 0.87
C ARG A 331 15.56 9.74 -0.22
N ARG A 332 15.90 10.91 -0.80
CA ARG A 332 15.05 11.52 -1.84
C ARG A 332 15.13 10.72 -3.13
N LEU A 333 13.99 10.35 -3.69
CA LEU A 333 13.89 9.59 -4.94
C LEU A 333 13.45 10.48 -6.10
N GLY A 334 14.16 10.38 -7.22
CA GLY A 334 13.77 10.94 -8.50
C GLY A 334 13.15 9.89 -9.43
N PRO A 335 12.46 10.29 -10.52
CA PRO A 335 11.90 9.34 -11.48
C PRO A 335 12.97 8.39 -12.04
N PRO A 336 12.79 7.06 -11.94
CA PRO A 336 13.80 6.09 -12.36
C PRO A 336 14.29 6.32 -13.78
N ARG A 337 15.60 6.28 -14.02
CA ARG A 337 16.19 6.46 -15.34
C ARG A 337 16.22 5.13 -16.09
N ILE A 338 15.40 5.00 -17.14
CA ILE A 338 15.32 3.80 -17.97
C ILE A 338 15.59 4.19 -19.42
N GLY A 339 16.53 3.51 -20.08
CA GLY A 339 16.86 3.75 -21.49
C GLY A 339 15.67 3.49 -22.43
N PRO A 340 15.57 4.20 -23.57
CA PRO A 340 14.40 4.15 -24.46
C PRO A 340 14.04 2.75 -24.94
N LEU A 341 15.04 1.95 -25.33
CA LEU A 341 14.83 0.56 -25.78
C LEU A 341 14.24 -0.32 -24.66
N LYS A 342 14.80 -0.24 -23.45
CA LYS A 342 14.29 -0.98 -22.28
C LYS A 342 12.85 -0.60 -21.94
N ARG A 343 12.49 0.69 -22.09
CA ARG A 343 11.09 1.14 -21.89
C ARG A 343 10.15 0.51 -22.91
N ALA A 344 10.54 0.51 -24.20
CA ALA A 344 9.72 -0.07 -25.25
C ALA A 344 9.51 -1.58 -25.03
N LEU A 345 10.57 -2.31 -24.70
CA LEU A 345 10.50 -3.74 -24.42
C LEU A 345 9.68 -4.07 -23.17
N ALA A 346 9.78 -3.25 -22.11
CA ALA A 346 9.06 -3.48 -20.86
C ALA A 346 7.58 -3.06 -20.89
N ALA A 347 7.13 -2.29 -21.88
CA ALA A 347 5.79 -1.69 -21.89
C ALA A 347 4.65 -2.73 -21.94
N ILE A 348 4.76 -3.75 -22.81
CA ILE A 348 3.73 -4.80 -22.92
C ILE A 348 3.72 -5.70 -21.68
N PRO A 349 4.86 -6.26 -21.24
CA PRO A 349 4.89 -7.09 -20.03
C PRO A 349 4.44 -6.34 -18.79
N TYR A 350 4.78 -5.05 -18.68
CA TYR A 350 4.25 -4.19 -17.62
C TYR A 350 2.71 -4.19 -17.64
N ARG A 351 2.06 -3.91 -18.77
CA ARG A 351 0.59 -3.79 -18.86
C ARG A 351 -0.16 -5.11 -18.74
N VAL A 352 0.47 -6.24 -19.06
CA VAL A 352 -0.19 -7.55 -19.13
C VAL A 352 0.10 -8.41 -17.91
N VAL A 353 1.30 -8.32 -17.33
CA VAL A 353 1.76 -9.20 -16.25
C VAL A 353 1.87 -8.45 -14.93
N HIS A 354 2.51 -7.28 -14.92
CA HIS A 354 2.77 -6.55 -13.67
C HIS A 354 1.58 -5.68 -13.24
N ASP A 355 0.86 -5.12 -14.20
CA ASP A 355 -0.24 -4.19 -13.97
C ASP A 355 -1.44 -4.53 -14.89
N PRO A 356 -2.00 -5.76 -14.83
CA PRO A 356 -3.14 -6.16 -15.64
C PRO A 356 -4.40 -5.35 -15.31
N ASP A 357 -5.36 -5.32 -16.25
CA ASP A 357 -6.66 -4.65 -16.06
C ASP A 357 -7.74 -5.69 -15.80
N GLY A 358 -8.15 -5.89 -14.54
CA GLY A 358 -9.16 -6.89 -14.16
C GLY A 358 -10.61 -6.43 -14.34
N ARG A 359 -10.85 -5.26 -14.94
CA ARG A 359 -12.21 -4.74 -15.19
C ARG A 359 -12.93 -5.45 -16.34
N PRO A 360 -14.27 -5.37 -16.37
CA PRO A 360 -15.08 -5.71 -17.53
C PRO A 360 -14.63 -5.03 -18.80
N ARG A 361 -14.70 -5.76 -19.93
CA ARG A 361 -14.30 -5.26 -21.25
C ARG A 361 -14.98 -3.93 -21.61
N SER A 362 -16.23 -3.75 -21.21
CA SER A 362 -17.04 -2.55 -21.47
C SER A 362 -16.51 -1.27 -20.83
N ILE A 363 -15.72 -1.37 -19.75
CA ILE A 363 -15.19 -0.19 -19.04
C ILE A 363 -13.65 -0.09 -19.11
N ARG A 364 -12.98 -1.06 -19.75
CA ARG A 364 -11.54 -0.98 -20.00
C ARG A 364 -11.22 0.24 -20.87
N GLY A 365 -10.20 0.99 -20.48
CA GLY A 365 -9.82 2.23 -21.17
C GLY A 365 -10.52 3.49 -20.65
N THR A 366 -11.49 3.36 -19.74
CA THR A 366 -12.15 4.50 -19.08
C THR A 366 -11.59 4.75 -17.68
N ASP A 367 -12.03 5.82 -17.04
CA ASP A 367 -11.74 6.17 -15.62
C ASP A 367 -12.74 5.55 -14.64
N ARG A 368 -13.59 4.63 -15.12
CA ARG A 368 -14.60 3.96 -14.30
C ARG A 368 -13.99 2.78 -13.53
N PHE A 369 -14.44 2.66 -12.29
CA PHE A 369 -14.20 1.57 -11.35
C PHE A 369 -15.54 1.06 -10.85
#